data_AF-A0A419F9I0-F1
#
_entry.id   AF-A0A419F9I0-F1
#
_cell.length_a   1.000
_cell.length_b   1.000
_cell.length_c   1.000
_cell.angle_alpha   90.00
_cell.angle_beta   90.00
_cell.angle_gamma   90.00
#
_symmetry.space_group_name_H-M   'P 1'
#
loop_
_entity.id
_entity.type
_entity.pdbx_description
1 polymer ?
#
loop_
_entity_poly.entity_id
_entity_poly.type
_entity_poly.pdbx_seq_one_letter_code
_entity_poly.pdbx_strand_id
1 'polypeptide(L)'
;MTDIERRNLIATLNLEYGATYRYLLQAQRFLSPRAVALIEGVRRNEADHIAFMLNLLENDITEAPEGFKTLYLHLKLNLAFEQEAVKFYGQFSREAEDPAIRDTFRTLLKSEAGHVRLFEEMIKALEEGSFPRIFLCPLCGWEINYGPGAGAGAVQKCEKCGARFELILENGDFALKAA
;
A
#
# COMPACT_ATOMS: atom_id res chain seq x y z
N MET A 1 -14.54 -13.00 6.46
CA MET A 1 -13.99 -13.84 5.38
C MET A 1 -13.12 -14.94 5.98
N THR A 2 -13.03 -16.12 5.37
CA THR A 2 -12.07 -17.15 5.80
C THR A 2 -10.65 -16.77 5.41
N ASP A 3 -9.64 -17.35 6.09
CA ASP A 3 -8.23 -17.06 5.77
C ASP A 3 -7.83 -17.49 4.35
N ILE A 4 -8.45 -18.55 3.81
CA ILE A 4 -8.22 -19.02 2.45
C ILE A 4 -8.77 -18.01 1.43
N GLU A 5 -10.01 -17.55 1.63
CA GLU A 5 -10.62 -16.53 0.78
C GLU A 5 -9.80 -15.24 0.81
N ARG A 6 -9.36 -14.79 1.99
CA ARG A 6 -8.52 -13.59 2.13
C ARG A 6 -7.22 -13.74 1.35
N ARG A 7 -6.55 -14.87 1.48
CA ARG A 7 -5.31 -15.16 0.74
C ARG A 7 -5.55 -15.15 -0.77
N ASN A 8 -6.65 -15.74 -1.24
CA ASN A 8 -6.99 -15.75 -2.65
C ASN A 8 -7.26 -14.34 -3.18
N LEU A 9 -7.99 -13.50 -2.45
CA LEU A 9 -8.22 -12.11 -2.85
C LEU A 9 -6.92 -11.30 -2.91
N ILE A 10 -6.02 -11.48 -1.94
CA ILE A 10 -4.69 -10.83 -1.95
C ILE A 10 -3.88 -11.29 -3.17
N ALA A 11 -3.87 -12.59 -3.46
CA ALA A 11 -3.18 -13.12 -4.64
C ALA A 11 -3.76 -12.55 -5.95
N THR A 12 -5.09 -12.48 -6.07
CA THR A 12 -5.75 -11.84 -7.23
C THR A 12 -5.36 -10.36 -7.33
N LEU A 13 -5.40 -9.63 -6.22
CA LEU A 13 -5.03 -8.22 -6.19
C LEU A 13 -3.59 -7.98 -6.68
N ASN A 14 -2.64 -8.84 -6.28
CA ASN A 14 -1.26 -8.78 -6.73
C ASN A 14 -1.13 -9.00 -8.26
N LEU A 15 -1.92 -9.94 -8.81
CA LEU A 15 -1.98 -10.16 -10.25
C LEU A 15 -2.47 -8.91 -10.98
N GLU A 16 -3.54 -8.28 -10.49
CA GLU A 16 -4.12 -7.10 -11.15
C GLU A 16 -3.24 -5.85 -11.04
N TYR A 17 -2.55 -5.65 -9.92
CA TYR A 17 -1.53 -4.59 -9.82
C TYR A 17 -0.44 -4.78 -10.88
N GLY A 18 0.07 -6.02 -11.01
CA GLY A 18 1.06 -6.37 -12.01
C GLY A 18 0.55 -6.18 -13.44
N ALA A 19 -0.70 -6.57 -13.72
CA ALA A 19 -1.34 -6.42 -15.02
C ALA A 19 -1.49 -4.93 -15.38
N THR A 20 -2.02 -4.12 -14.46
CA THR A 20 -2.21 -2.68 -14.64
C THR A 20 -0.90 -1.98 -14.99
N TYR A 21 0.17 -2.25 -14.24
CA TYR A 21 1.47 -1.63 -14.51
C TYR A 21 2.12 -2.15 -15.80
N ARG A 22 1.99 -3.45 -16.10
CA ARG A 22 2.47 -4.04 -17.37
C ARG A 22 1.82 -3.35 -18.56
N TYR A 23 0.50 -3.18 -18.54
CA TYR A 23 -0.24 -2.54 -19.63
C TYR A 23 0.11 -1.06 -19.78
N LEU A 24 0.35 -0.34 -18.68
CA LEU A 24 0.88 1.03 -18.73
C LEU A 24 2.21 1.10 -19.49
N LEU A 25 3.17 0.22 -19.16
CA LEU A 25 4.48 0.19 -19.83
C LEU A 25 4.39 -0.20 -21.30
N GLN A 26 3.45 -1.08 -21.66
CA GLN A 26 3.19 -1.43 -23.06
C GLN A 26 2.62 -0.25 -23.85
N ALA A 27 1.62 0.44 -23.30
CA ALA A 27 1.02 1.61 -23.93
C ALA A 27 2.05 2.72 -24.22
N GLN A 28 3.02 2.93 -23.32
CA GLN A 28 4.11 3.89 -23.50
C GLN A 28 5.10 3.53 -24.62
N ARG A 29 5.15 2.25 -25.05
CA ARG A 29 6.10 1.75 -26.06
C ARG A 29 5.46 1.55 -27.43
N PHE A 30 4.14 1.47 -27.51
CA PHE A 30 3.45 1.22 -28.77
C PHE A 30 3.35 2.48 -29.61
N LEU A 31 3.65 2.35 -30.91
CA LEU A 31 3.49 3.44 -31.88
C LEU A 31 2.11 3.46 -32.54
N SER A 32 1.38 2.33 -32.50
CA SER A 32 0.05 2.22 -33.10
C SER A 32 -1.02 2.78 -32.16
N PRO A 33 -1.74 3.85 -32.55
CA PRO A 33 -2.80 4.43 -31.71
C PRO A 33 -3.91 3.42 -31.37
N ARG A 34 -4.18 2.47 -32.28
CA ARG A 34 -5.16 1.41 -32.05
C ARG A 34 -4.70 0.42 -30.96
N ALA A 35 -3.42 0.06 -30.97
CA ALA A 35 -2.86 -0.83 -29.95
C ALA A 35 -2.81 -0.13 -28.58
N VAL A 36 -2.43 1.15 -28.55
CA VAL A 36 -2.45 1.97 -27.33
C VAL A 36 -3.87 2.05 -26.75
N ALA A 37 -4.87 2.37 -27.57
CA ALA A 37 -6.26 2.48 -27.13
C ALA A 37 -6.79 1.15 -26.58
N LEU A 38 -6.45 0.02 -27.21
CA LEU A 38 -6.83 -1.31 -26.74
C LEU A 38 -6.22 -1.62 -25.38
N ILE A 39 -4.90 -1.46 -25.23
CA ILE A 39 -4.20 -1.79 -23.98
C ILE A 39 -4.59 -0.86 -22.84
N GLU A 40 -4.80 0.43 -23.10
CA GLU A 40 -5.35 1.35 -22.09
C GLU A 40 -6.78 0.97 -21.68
N GLY A 41 -7.57 0.42 -22.62
CA GLY A 41 -8.88 -0.16 -22.31
C GLY A 41 -8.78 -1.33 -21.33
N VAL A 42 -7.91 -2.30 -21.63
CA VAL A 42 -7.67 -3.46 -20.74
C VAL A 42 -7.15 -2.99 -19.37
N ARG A 43 -6.17 -2.06 -19.35
CA ARG A 43 -5.62 -1.51 -18.11
C ARG A 43 -6.68 -0.89 -17.20
N ARG A 44 -7.66 -0.17 -17.75
CA ARG A 44 -8.76 0.40 -16.97
C ARG A 44 -9.65 -0.68 -16.37
N ASN A 45 -9.93 -1.75 -17.12
CA ASN A 45 -10.69 -2.88 -16.59
C ASN A 45 -9.95 -3.57 -15.43
N GLU A 46 -8.63 -3.76 -15.52
CA GLU A 46 -7.87 -4.33 -14.38
C GLU A 46 -7.87 -3.39 -13.16
N ALA A 47 -7.90 -2.08 -13.38
CA ALA A 47 -8.05 -1.11 -12.29
C ALA A 47 -9.43 -1.21 -11.61
N ASP A 48 -10.49 -1.51 -12.37
CA ASP A 48 -11.83 -1.78 -11.81
C ASP A 48 -11.82 -3.07 -10.99
N HIS A 49 -11.10 -4.11 -11.44
CA HIS A 49 -10.90 -5.33 -10.67
C HIS A 49 -10.19 -5.01 -9.34
N ILE A 50 -9.08 -4.26 -9.36
CA ILE A 50 -8.37 -3.80 -8.15
C ILE A 50 -9.35 -3.14 -7.16
N ALA A 51 -10.16 -2.20 -7.65
CA ALA A 51 -11.12 -1.48 -6.81
C ALA A 51 -12.14 -2.43 -6.16
N PHE A 52 -12.64 -3.43 -6.89
CA PHE A 52 -13.54 -4.45 -6.36
C PHE A 52 -12.90 -5.26 -5.23
N MET A 53 -11.67 -5.76 -5.44
CA MET A 53 -10.97 -6.54 -4.41
C MET A 53 -10.62 -5.69 -3.18
N LEU A 54 -10.18 -4.45 -3.37
CA LEU A 54 -9.89 -3.54 -2.25
C LEU A 54 -11.14 -3.31 -1.41
N ASN A 55 -12.30 -3.07 -2.03
CA ASN A 55 -13.56 -2.89 -1.31
C ASN A 55 -13.91 -4.11 -0.43
N LEU A 56 -13.73 -5.33 -0.95
CA LEU A 56 -13.97 -6.55 -0.18
C LEU A 56 -13.01 -6.67 1.01
N LEU A 57 -11.74 -6.35 0.83
CA LEU A 57 -10.70 -6.44 1.86
C LEU A 57 -10.85 -5.34 2.92
N GLU A 58 -11.20 -4.11 2.52
CA GLU A 58 -11.51 -2.99 3.41
C GLU A 58 -12.72 -3.27 4.31
N ASN A 59 -13.70 -4.02 3.82
CA ASN A 59 -14.85 -4.42 4.62
C ASN A 59 -14.56 -5.59 5.57
N ASP A 60 -13.54 -6.40 5.29
CA ASP A 60 -13.15 -7.54 6.15
C ASP A 60 -12.17 -7.16 7.26
N ILE A 61 -11.38 -6.10 7.08
CA ILE A 61 -10.37 -5.70 8.07
C ILE A 61 -11.04 -5.08 9.31
N THR A 62 -10.88 -5.74 10.45
CA THR A 62 -11.55 -5.40 11.72
C THR A 62 -10.58 -5.16 12.86
N GLU A 63 -9.35 -5.65 12.72
CA GLU A 63 -8.27 -5.56 13.70
C GLU A 63 -7.39 -4.31 13.54
N ALA A 64 -7.75 -3.41 12.62
CA ALA A 64 -6.93 -2.23 12.34
C ALA A 64 -6.88 -1.27 13.54
N PRO A 65 -5.70 -0.70 13.87
CA PRO A 65 -5.59 0.35 14.88
C PRO A 65 -6.45 1.58 14.53
N GLU A 66 -6.99 2.23 15.56
CA GLU A 66 -7.87 3.39 15.43
C GLU A 66 -7.26 4.48 14.54
N GLY A 67 -8.02 4.88 13.51
CA GLY A 67 -7.66 5.99 12.63
C GLY A 67 -6.59 5.66 11.59
N PHE A 68 -6.23 4.39 11.43
CA PHE A 68 -5.25 3.93 10.45
C PHE A 68 -5.75 2.73 9.62
N LYS A 69 -7.06 2.57 9.46
CA LYS A 69 -7.65 1.42 8.77
C LYS A 69 -7.07 1.20 7.37
N THR A 70 -7.09 2.21 6.51
CA THR A 70 -6.57 2.12 5.13
C THR A 70 -5.06 1.89 5.14
N LEU A 71 -4.30 2.64 5.96
CA LEU A 71 -2.85 2.47 6.05
C LEU A 71 -2.47 1.04 6.48
N TYR A 72 -3.13 0.53 7.52
CA TYR A 72 -2.88 -0.79 8.07
C TYR A 72 -3.20 -1.90 7.07
N LEU A 73 -4.32 -1.78 6.33
CA LEU A 73 -4.64 -2.69 5.23
C LEU A 73 -3.52 -2.72 4.19
N HIS A 74 -3.12 -1.57 3.67
CA HIS A 74 -2.08 -1.51 2.64
C HIS A 74 -0.73 -2.03 3.11
N LEU A 75 -0.34 -1.78 4.36
CA LEU A 75 0.89 -2.36 4.92
C LEU A 75 0.83 -3.88 4.99
N LYS A 76 -0.32 -4.46 5.38
CA LYS A 76 -0.51 -5.92 5.37
C LYS A 76 -0.47 -6.52 3.96
N LEU A 77 -1.08 -5.84 2.99
CA LEU A 77 -1.03 -6.26 1.58
C LEU A 77 0.41 -6.24 1.05
N ASN A 78 1.14 -5.16 1.31
CA ASN A 78 2.54 -5.03 0.92
C ASN A 78 3.41 -6.09 1.59
N LEU A 79 3.23 -6.32 2.89
CA LEU A 79 3.96 -7.37 3.61
C LEU A 79 3.72 -8.75 2.99
N ALA A 80 2.46 -9.10 2.69
CA ALA A 80 2.13 -10.37 2.07
C ALA A 80 2.79 -10.53 0.69
N PHE A 81 2.80 -9.47 -0.12
CA PHE A 81 3.48 -9.44 -1.42
C PHE A 81 4.99 -9.64 -1.29
N GLU A 82 5.66 -8.89 -0.40
CA GLU A 82 7.12 -8.99 -0.22
C GLU A 82 7.52 -10.37 0.32
N GLN A 83 6.72 -10.97 1.21
CA GLN A 83 6.94 -12.33 1.69
C GLN A 83 6.85 -13.39 0.58
N GLU A 84 5.95 -13.21 -0.40
CA GLU A 84 5.92 -14.02 -1.62
C GLU A 84 7.14 -13.77 -2.50
N ALA A 85 7.51 -12.51 -2.71
CA ALA A 85 8.65 -12.13 -3.53
C ALA A 85 9.97 -12.74 -3.00
N VAL A 86 10.18 -12.74 -1.68
CA VAL A 86 11.29 -13.42 -1.01
C VAL A 86 11.32 -14.92 -1.35
N LYS A 87 10.17 -15.59 -1.33
CA LYS A 87 10.09 -17.03 -1.68
C LYS A 87 10.45 -17.25 -3.14
N PHE A 88 9.88 -16.46 -4.05
CA PHE A 88 10.10 -16.59 -5.49
C PHE A 88 11.54 -16.28 -5.88
N TYR A 89 12.10 -15.13 -5.48
CA TYR A 89 13.49 -14.81 -5.80
C TYR A 89 14.49 -15.76 -5.14
N GLY A 90 14.16 -16.28 -3.95
CA GLY A 90 14.90 -17.38 -3.34
C GLY A 90 14.94 -18.62 -4.23
N GLN A 91 13.80 -19.03 -4.77
CA GLN A 91 13.69 -20.15 -5.71
C GLN A 91 14.43 -19.86 -7.02
N PHE A 92 14.17 -18.73 -7.67
CA PHE A 92 14.78 -18.37 -8.95
C PHE A 92 16.31 -18.27 -8.87
N SER A 93 16.85 -17.79 -7.74
CA SER A 93 18.29 -17.75 -7.53
C SER A 93 18.95 -19.15 -7.45
N ARG A 94 18.20 -20.19 -7.03
CA ARG A 94 18.69 -21.57 -6.99
C ARG A 94 18.58 -22.25 -8.36
N GLU A 95 17.55 -21.91 -9.12
CA GLU A 95 17.27 -22.48 -10.44
C GLU A 95 18.09 -21.82 -11.56
N ALA A 96 18.56 -20.58 -11.37
CA ALA A 96 19.33 -19.85 -12.35
C ALA A 96 20.72 -20.47 -12.59
N GLU A 97 20.93 -20.94 -13.82
CA GLU A 97 22.21 -21.47 -14.30
C GLU A 97 23.21 -20.35 -14.58
N ASP A 98 22.77 -19.29 -15.28
CA ASP A 98 23.57 -18.12 -15.61
C ASP A 98 23.96 -17.36 -14.31
N PRO A 99 25.27 -17.14 -14.06
CA PRO A 99 25.73 -16.46 -12.86
C PRO A 99 25.19 -15.03 -12.70
N ALA A 100 25.07 -14.26 -13.77
CA ALA A 100 24.58 -12.88 -13.73
C ALA A 100 23.08 -12.83 -13.39
N ILE A 101 22.29 -13.75 -13.96
CA ILE A 101 20.87 -13.88 -13.62
C ILE A 101 20.70 -14.33 -12.17
N ARG A 102 21.49 -15.31 -11.71
CA ARG A 102 21.48 -15.76 -10.32
C ARG A 102 21.80 -14.63 -9.34
N ASP A 103 22.82 -13.84 -9.62
CA ASP A 103 23.23 -12.73 -8.76
C ASP A 103 22.21 -11.57 -8.79
N THR A 104 21.50 -11.40 -9.91
CA THR A 104 20.34 -10.49 -9.99
C THR A 104 19.24 -10.95 -9.02
N PHE A 105 18.83 -12.21 -9.06
CA PHE A 105 17.81 -12.73 -8.14
C PHE A 105 18.25 -12.70 -6.67
N ARG A 106 19.55 -12.89 -6.37
CA ARG A 106 20.08 -12.73 -5.01
C ARG A 106 20.00 -11.29 -4.51
N THR A 107 20.27 -10.33 -5.39
CA THR A 107 20.12 -8.91 -5.09
C THR A 107 18.66 -8.57 -4.77
N LEU A 108 17.73 -9.02 -5.63
CA LEU A 108 16.29 -8.82 -5.42
C LEU A 108 15.83 -9.46 -4.11
N LEU A 109 16.18 -10.73 -3.85
CA LEU A 109 15.90 -11.41 -2.59
C LEU A 109 16.33 -10.61 -1.36
N LYS A 110 17.55 -10.04 -1.38
CA LYS A 110 18.06 -9.23 -0.27
C LYS A 110 17.25 -7.95 -0.09
N SER A 111 16.84 -7.31 -1.19
CA SER A 111 16.00 -6.11 -1.18
C SER A 111 14.63 -6.40 -0.57
N GLU A 112 13.93 -7.42 -1.06
CA GLU A 112 12.58 -7.73 -0.59
C GLU A 112 12.57 -8.19 0.86
N ALA A 113 13.60 -8.93 1.30
CA ALA A 113 13.77 -9.26 2.72
C ALA A 113 13.96 -8.00 3.60
N GLY A 114 14.52 -6.93 3.04
CA GLY A 114 14.58 -5.61 3.67
C GLY A 114 13.21 -4.95 3.76
N HIS A 115 12.42 -4.99 2.68
CA HIS A 115 11.06 -4.47 2.66
C HIS A 115 10.13 -5.20 3.64
N VAL A 116 10.24 -6.52 3.75
CA VAL A 116 9.51 -7.32 4.76
C VAL A 116 9.74 -6.75 6.17
N ARG A 117 11.01 -6.56 6.57
CA ARG A 117 11.34 -6.02 7.91
C ARG A 117 10.77 -4.62 8.11
N LEU A 118 10.88 -3.76 7.09
CA LEU A 118 10.34 -2.40 7.15
C LEU A 118 8.82 -2.41 7.37
N PHE A 119 8.08 -3.23 6.63
CA PHE A 119 6.63 -3.31 6.80
C PHE A 119 6.23 -3.96 8.13
N GLU A 120 6.94 -4.98 8.61
CA GLU A 120 6.74 -5.57 9.94
C GLU A 120 6.94 -4.53 11.06
N GLU A 121 7.99 -3.70 10.97
CA GLU A 121 8.26 -2.63 11.94
C GLU A 121 7.17 -1.56 11.93
N MET A 122 6.70 -1.14 10.75
CA MET A 122 5.60 -0.16 10.63
C MET A 122 4.27 -0.70 11.17
N ILE A 123 3.93 -1.94 10.84
CA ILE A 123 2.72 -2.62 11.35
C ILE A 123 2.77 -2.71 12.87
N LYS A 124 3.91 -3.14 13.42
CA LYS A 124 4.12 -3.22 14.86
C LYS A 124 3.96 -1.85 15.53
N ALA A 125 4.52 -0.79 14.95
CA ALA A 125 4.38 0.55 15.48
C ALA A 125 2.91 1.03 15.51
N LEU A 126 2.11 0.67 14.51
CA LEU A 126 0.67 0.96 14.49
C LEU A 126 -0.06 0.17 15.59
N GLU A 127 0.22 -1.12 15.72
CA GLU A 127 -0.41 -2.01 16.71
C GLU A 127 -0.06 -1.62 18.15
N GLU A 128 1.17 -1.15 18.39
CA GLU A 128 1.63 -0.65 19.70
C GLU A 128 1.22 0.81 19.96
N GLY A 129 0.59 1.48 19.00
CA GLY A 129 0.20 2.89 19.10
C GLY A 129 1.38 3.87 19.14
N SER A 130 2.58 3.43 18.76
CA SER A 130 3.81 4.24 18.72
C SER A 130 4.02 4.93 17.36
N PHE A 131 3.21 4.58 16.35
CA PHE A 131 3.26 5.23 15.04
C PHE A 131 2.89 6.73 15.14
N PRO A 132 3.68 7.63 14.54
CA PRO A 132 3.46 9.07 14.68
C PRO A 132 2.17 9.52 13.99
N ARG A 133 1.38 10.35 14.69
CA ARG A 133 0.16 10.97 14.17
C ARG A 133 0.51 12.33 13.53
N ILE A 134 1.17 12.27 12.38
CA ILE A 134 1.61 13.43 11.60
C ILE A 134 0.87 13.41 10.27
N PHE A 135 0.21 14.52 9.94
CA PHE A 135 -0.62 14.64 8.74
C PHE A 135 -0.27 15.90 7.95
N LEU A 136 -0.48 15.87 6.63
CA LEU A 136 -0.28 17.04 5.78
C LEU A 136 -1.44 18.02 5.95
N CYS A 137 -1.12 19.29 6.18
CA CYS A 137 -2.09 20.38 6.24
C CYS A 137 -2.83 20.49 4.89
N PRO A 138 -4.17 20.38 4.86
CA PRO A 138 -4.95 20.43 3.62
C PRO A 138 -4.84 21.76 2.86
N LEU A 139 -4.44 22.83 3.55
CA LEU A 139 -4.35 24.17 2.96
C LEU A 139 -2.98 24.53 2.39
N CYS A 140 -1.89 23.98 2.96
CA CYS A 140 -0.54 24.43 2.62
C CYS A 140 0.53 23.33 2.54
N GLY A 141 0.14 22.07 2.77
CA GLY A 141 1.01 20.89 2.68
C GLY A 141 2.05 20.76 3.79
N TRP A 142 2.01 21.58 4.84
CA TRP A 142 2.92 21.47 5.98
C TRP A 142 2.52 20.33 6.92
N GLU A 143 3.48 19.71 7.58
CA GLU A 143 3.21 18.67 8.58
C GLU A 143 2.53 19.25 9.83
N ILE A 144 1.49 18.58 10.29
CA ILE A 144 0.81 18.87 11.55
C ILE A 144 1.03 17.66 12.45
N ASN A 145 1.79 17.85 13.52
CA ASN A 145 2.09 16.81 14.49
C ASN A 145 1.10 16.86 15.65
N TYR A 146 0.28 15.82 15.80
CA TYR A 146 -0.65 15.68 16.92
C TYR A 146 -0.04 15.06 18.16
N GLY A 147 1.18 14.54 18.06
CA GLY A 147 1.85 13.79 19.11
C GLY A 147 1.40 12.32 19.18
N PRO A 148 2.13 11.50 19.95
CA PRO A 148 1.75 10.10 20.16
C PRO A 148 0.42 10.00 20.92
N GLY A 149 -0.42 9.05 20.52
CA GLY A 149 -1.69 8.73 21.21
C GLY A 149 -2.85 9.73 21.04
N ALA A 150 -2.70 10.78 20.24
CA ALA A 150 -3.75 11.78 20.04
C ALA A 150 -4.95 11.23 19.24
N GLY A 151 -6.07 10.95 19.92
CA GLY A 151 -7.29 10.41 19.30
C GLY A 151 -8.20 11.46 18.65
N ALA A 152 -9.40 11.00 18.25
CA ALA A 152 -10.44 11.88 17.73
C ALA A 152 -10.78 13.02 18.70
N GLY A 153 -11.04 14.22 18.16
CA GLY A 153 -11.28 15.45 18.91
C GLY A 153 -10.01 16.24 19.25
N ALA A 154 -8.81 15.69 19.04
CA ALA A 154 -7.57 16.43 19.21
C ALA A 154 -7.49 17.56 18.19
N VAL A 155 -7.15 18.78 18.63
CA VAL A 155 -7.01 19.94 17.74
C VAL A 155 -5.56 20.41 17.73
N GLN A 156 -5.03 20.66 16.54
CA GLN A 156 -3.70 21.26 16.36
C GLN A 156 -3.76 22.45 15.42
N LYS A 157 -2.81 23.37 15.61
CA LYS A 157 -2.59 24.51 14.74
C LYS A 157 -1.45 24.17 13.77
N CYS A 158 -1.67 24.39 12.47
CA CYS A 158 -0.60 24.31 11.49
C CYS A 158 0.40 25.45 11.74
N GLU A 159 1.68 25.10 11.95
CA GLU A 159 2.74 26.07 12.23
C GLU A 159 3.03 27.01 11.05
N LYS A 160 2.73 26.58 9.82
CA LYS A 160 2.97 27.35 8.60
C LYS A 160 1.87 28.38 8.30
N CYS A 161 0.61 27.94 8.17
CA CYS A 161 -0.49 28.83 7.77
C CYS A 161 -1.36 29.32 8.92
N GLY A 162 -1.18 28.77 10.12
CA GLY A 162 -1.92 29.15 11.32
C GLY A 162 -3.35 28.62 11.42
N ALA A 163 -3.86 27.91 10.41
CA ALA A 163 -5.16 27.25 10.46
C ALA A 163 -5.19 26.13 11.52
N ARG A 164 -6.37 25.88 12.09
CA ARG A 164 -6.59 24.85 13.11
C ARG A 164 -7.35 23.68 12.51
N PHE A 165 -6.96 22.48 12.90
CA PHE A 165 -7.58 21.25 12.43
C PHE A 165 -7.86 20.30 13.60
N GLU A 166 -9.07 19.80 13.65
CA GLU A 166 -9.50 18.70 14.51
C GLU A 166 -9.24 17.37 13.81
N LEU A 167 -8.67 16.40 14.53
CA LEU A 167 -8.67 15.01 14.12
C LEU A 167 -10.06 14.44 14.31
N ILE A 168 -10.66 13.97 13.23
CA ILE A 168 -11.91 13.23 13.25
C ILE A 168 -11.69 11.81 12.72
N LEU A 169 -12.61 10.90 13.04
CA LEU A 169 -12.65 9.57 12.46
C LEU A 169 -13.68 9.51 11.35
N GLU A 170 -13.23 9.10 10.17
CA GLU A 170 -14.09 8.84 9.01
C GLU A 170 -13.75 7.46 8.46
N ASN A 171 -14.73 6.55 8.42
CA ASN A 171 -14.59 5.18 7.90
C ASN A 171 -13.45 4.33 8.51
N GLY A 172 -12.99 4.68 9.71
CA GLY A 172 -11.90 3.99 10.41
C GLY A 172 -10.52 4.65 10.24
N ASP A 173 -10.45 5.77 9.52
CA ASP A 173 -9.23 6.54 9.29
C ASP A 173 -9.32 7.93 9.94
N PHE A 174 -8.15 8.48 10.30
CA PHE A 174 -8.05 9.87 10.72
C PHE A 174 -8.20 10.81 9.52
N ALA A 175 -9.06 11.81 9.68
CA ALA A 175 -9.20 12.93 8.75
C ALA A 175 -9.06 14.27 9.47
N LEU A 176 -8.69 15.31 8.72
CA LEU A 176 -8.51 16.67 9.24
C LEU A 176 -9.72 17.54 8.90
N LYS A 177 -10.45 17.98 9.93
CA LYS A 177 -11.56 18.92 9.80
C LYS A 177 -11.13 20.30 10.27
N ALA A 178 -11.42 21.34 9.48
CA ALA A 178 -11.15 22.72 9.91
C ALA A 178 -11.96 23.04 11.19
N ALA A 179 -11.26 23.57 12.20
CA ALA A 179 -11.80 23.91 13.53
C ALA A 179 -11.85 25.41 13.77
#